data_AF-A0A4Q2JTQ0-F1
#
_entry.id   AF-A0A4Q2JTQ0-F1
#
_cell.length_a   1.000
_cell.length_b   1.000
_cell.length_c   1.000
_cell.angle_alpha   90.00
_cell.angle_beta   90.00
_cell.angle_gamma   90.00
#
_symmetry.space_group_name_H-M   'P 1'
#
loop_
_entity.id
_entity.type
_entity.pdbx_description
1 polymer ?
#
loop_
_entity_poly.entity_id
_entity_poly.type
_entity_poly.pdbx_seq_one_letter_code
_entity_poly.pdbx_strand_id
1 'polypeptide(L)'
;MKRVNIMYGGAQYSVGEADVEAIKAAIERAHERGLADWITVNFGEGRPQPAELLVGPGIPVSIVPIPSDDPIPGEAEAHEEPAEPAAAEPGAGGIDKVDLGD
;
A
#
# COMPACT_ATOMS: atom_id res chain seq x y z
N MET A 1 -9.41 -4.00 2.59
CA MET A 1 -9.65 -3.54 3.98
C MET A 1 -8.31 -3.12 4.54
N LYS A 2 -8.17 -1.86 4.94
CA LYS A 2 -6.90 -1.32 5.44
C LYS A 2 -6.59 -1.92 6.81
N ARG A 3 -5.34 -2.33 7.01
CA ARG A 3 -4.86 -2.97 8.23
C ARG A 3 -3.91 -2.04 8.95
N VAL A 4 -3.88 -2.16 10.27
CA VAL A 4 -2.94 -1.43 11.11
C VAL A 4 -2.13 -2.43 11.91
N ASN A 5 -0.82 -2.25 11.93
CA ASN A 5 0.09 -3.10 12.66
C ASN A 5 0.19 -2.62 14.12
N ILE A 6 0.22 -3.57 15.04
CA ILE A 6 0.48 -3.31 16.46
C ILE A 6 1.78 -4.02 16.83
N MET A 7 2.78 -3.27 17.27
CA MET A 7 4.01 -3.82 17.82
C MET A 7 3.84 -3.96 19.33
N TYR A 8 4.02 -5.19 19.84
CA TYR A 8 3.89 -5.48 21.26
C TYR A 8 4.90 -6.55 21.68
N GLY A 9 5.75 -6.24 22.66
CA GLY A 9 6.75 -7.19 23.18
C GLY A 9 7.74 -7.73 22.13
N GLY A 10 7.98 -6.98 21.06
CA GLY A 10 8.83 -7.40 19.93
C GLY A 10 8.13 -8.27 18.89
N ALA A 11 6.84 -8.57 19.05
CA ALA A 11 6.03 -9.28 18.06
C ALA A 11 5.07 -8.32 17.34
N GLN A 12 4.71 -8.71 16.11
CA GLN A 12 3.76 -7.98 15.28
C GLN A 12 2.37 -8.62 15.33
N TYR A 13 1.38 -7.77 15.56
CA TYR A 13 -0.04 -8.06 15.53
C TYR A 13 -0.73 -7.13 14.54
N SER A 14 -1.99 -7.40 14.24
CA SER A 14 -2.77 -6.58 13.31
C SER A 14 -4.22 -6.41 13.73
N VAL A 15 -4.80 -5.28 13.35
CA VAL A 15 -6.22 -4.94 13.56
C VAL A 15 -6.79 -4.29 12.31
N GLY A 16 -8.12 -4.26 12.21
CA GLY A 16 -8.78 -3.48 11.17
C GLY A 16 -8.63 -1.99 11.47
N GLU A 17 -8.59 -1.15 10.42
CA GLU A 17 -8.54 0.31 10.61
C GLU A 17 -9.71 0.84 11.45
N ALA A 18 -10.91 0.25 11.30
CA ALA A 18 -12.10 0.63 12.08
C ALA A 18 -11.94 0.41 13.59
N ASP A 19 -11.04 -0.47 14.01
CA ASP A 19 -10.83 -0.82 15.42
C ASP A 19 -9.75 0.05 16.10
N VAL A 20 -9.00 0.84 15.33
CA VAL A 20 -7.83 1.58 15.81
C VAL A 20 -8.20 2.60 16.89
N GLU A 21 -9.23 3.40 16.65
CA GLU A 21 -9.67 4.42 17.61
C GLU A 21 -10.22 3.80 18.89
N ALA A 22 -10.92 2.65 18.78
CA ALA A 22 -11.38 1.91 19.95
C ALA A 22 -10.21 1.35 20.77
N ILE A 23 -9.15 0.90 20.12
CA ILE A 23 -7.93 0.41 20.79
C ILE A 23 -7.19 1.55 21.49
N LYS A 24 -7.04 2.72 20.83
CA LYS A 24 -6.45 3.90 21.48
C LYS A 24 -7.22 4.31 22.72
N ALA A 25 -8.55 4.40 22.62
CA ALA A 25 -9.41 4.71 23.76
C ALA A 25 -9.28 3.69 24.90
N ALA A 26 -9.10 2.40 24.59
CA ALA A 26 -8.86 1.38 25.60
C ALA A 26 -7.51 1.55 26.31
N ILE A 27 -6.45 1.88 25.56
CA ILE A 27 -5.11 2.14 26.11
C ILE A 27 -5.11 3.39 26.99
N GLU A 28 -5.74 4.48 26.53
CA GLU A 28 -5.86 5.73 27.28
C GLU A 28 -6.62 5.52 28.59
N ARG A 29 -7.77 4.84 28.54
CA ARG A 29 -8.55 4.49 29.74
C ARG A 29 -7.75 3.63 30.72
N ALA A 30 -6.97 2.67 30.25
CA ALA A 30 -6.09 1.86 31.09
C ALA A 30 -5.05 2.75 31.81
N HIS A 31 -4.48 3.71 31.07
CA HIS A 31 -3.51 4.65 31.62
C HIS A 31 -4.14 5.59 32.66
N GLU A 32 -5.30 6.18 32.36
CA GLU A 32 -6.02 7.10 33.26
C GLU A 32 -6.40 6.47 34.60
N ARG A 33 -6.85 5.21 34.58
CA ARG A 33 -7.21 4.49 35.80
C ARG A 33 -6.00 3.95 36.56
N GLY A 34 -4.82 3.94 35.95
CA GLY A 34 -3.63 3.29 36.50
C GLY A 34 -3.72 1.76 36.55
N LEU A 35 -4.59 1.14 35.75
CA LEU A 35 -4.86 -0.30 35.75
C LEU A 35 -4.75 -0.87 34.34
N ALA A 36 -4.29 -2.11 34.22
CA ALA A 36 -4.22 -2.77 32.92
C ALA A 36 -5.59 -3.22 32.39
N ASP A 37 -5.74 -3.24 31.07
CA ASP A 37 -6.89 -3.74 30.31
C ASP A 37 -6.47 -4.77 29.27
N TRP A 38 -7.39 -5.66 28.90
CA TRP A 38 -7.21 -6.57 27.77
C TRP A 38 -7.80 -5.98 26.49
N ILE A 39 -7.07 -6.12 25.39
CA ILE A 39 -7.54 -5.81 24.03
C ILE A 39 -7.40 -7.04 23.14
N THR A 40 -8.31 -7.19 22.18
CA THR A 40 -8.26 -8.28 21.20
C THR A 40 -7.67 -7.77 19.88
N VAL A 41 -6.67 -8.47 19.38
CA VAL A 41 -5.99 -8.20 18.12
C VAL A 41 -5.86 -9.49 17.31
N ASN A 42 -5.35 -9.41 16.09
CA ASN A 42 -5.03 -10.60 15.29
C ASN A 42 -3.52 -10.88 15.29
N PHE A 43 -3.17 -12.15 15.40
CA PHE A 43 -1.82 -12.67 15.27
C PHE A 43 -1.70 -13.52 13.99
N GLY A 44 -0.51 -13.50 13.39
CA GLY A 44 -0.16 -14.30 12.22
C GLY A 44 -0.44 -13.63 10.87
N GLU A 45 0.29 -14.10 9.84
CA GLU A 45 0.11 -13.70 8.45
C GLU A 45 -0.79 -14.71 7.72
N GLY A 46 -1.74 -14.22 6.92
CA GLY A 46 -2.60 -15.04 6.07
C GLY A 46 -3.84 -15.65 6.74
N ARG A 47 -3.76 -16.09 8.00
CA ARG A 47 -4.94 -16.53 8.78
C ARG A 47 -5.02 -15.75 10.11
N PRO A 48 -5.99 -14.83 10.26
CA PRO A 48 -6.12 -14.06 11.49
C PRO A 48 -6.49 -15.01 12.65
N GLN A 49 -5.59 -15.09 13.63
CA GLN A 49 -5.86 -15.76 14.89
C GLN A 49 -6.10 -14.69 15.96
N PRO A 50 -7.25 -14.69 16.66
CA PRO A 50 -7.47 -13.74 17.75
C PRO A 50 -6.43 -13.96 18.86
N ALA A 51 -5.85 -12.87 19.33
CA ALA A 51 -4.88 -12.82 20.42
C ALA A 51 -5.27 -11.71 21.39
N GLU A 52 -5.05 -11.94 22.68
CA GLU A 52 -5.32 -10.97 23.73
C GLU A 52 -4.01 -10.33 24.18
N LEU A 53 -3.96 -9.00 24.16
CA LEU A 53 -2.82 -8.22 24.65
C LEU A 53 -3.24 -7.45 25.90
N LEU A 54 -2.36 -7.44 26.91
CA LEU A 54 -2.51 -6.62 28.10
C LEU A 54 -1.93 -5.23 27.83
N VAL A 55 -2.72 -4.17 28.00
CA VAL A 55 -2.27 -2.78 27.85
C VAL A 55 -2.44 -2.04 29.17
N GLY A 56 -1.55 -1.09 29.46
CA GLY A 56 -1.62 -0.34 30.72
C GLY A 56 -0.36 0.46 31.00
N PRO A 57 -0.32 1.16 32.14
CA PRO A 57 0.84 1.95 32.54
C PRO A 57 2.13 1.13 32.53
N GLY A 58 3.19 1.67 31.91
CA GLY A 58 4.50 1.03 31.84
C GLY A 58 4.65 -0.08 30.79
N ILE A 59 3.60 -0.40 30.03
CA ILE A 59 3.65 -1.39 28.95
C ILE A 59 3.85 -0.67 27.60
N PRO A 60 4.99 -0.85 26.91
CA PRO A 60 5.22 -0.22 25.62
C PRO A 60 4.36 -0.87 24.54
N VAL A 61 3.73 -0.04 23.71
CA VAL A 61 2.96 -0.46 22.54
C VAL A 61 3.15 0.56 21.42
N SER A 62 3.19 0.11 20.17
CA SER A 62 3.21 1.00 19.00
C SER A 62 2.11 0.61 18.03
N ILE A 63 1.41 1.61 17.50
CA ILE A 63 0.36 1.47 16.49
C ILE A 63 0.90 2.08 15.20
N VAL A 64 1.00 1.27 14.15
CA VAL A 64 1.64 1.64 12.87
C VAL A 64 0.62 1.48 11.74
N PRO A 65 0.02 2.58 11.25
CA PRO A 65 -0.85 2.54 10.08
C PRO A 65 -0.08 2.03 8.86
N ILE A 66 -0.68 1.12 8.09
CA ILE A 66 -0.09 0.66 6.83
C ILE A 66 -0.56 1.62 5.72
N PRO A 67 0.36 2.28 4.99
CA PRO A 67 -0.01 3.06 3.81
C PRO A 67 -0.79 2.18 2.84
N SER A 68 -1.89 2.68 2.30
CA SER A 68 -2.57 1.99 1.22
C SER A 68 -1.80 2.24 -0.07
N ASP A 69 -1.74 1.26 -0.97
CA ASP A 69 -1.28 1.43 -2.37
C ASP A 69 -2.24 2.32 -3.19
N ASP A 70 -2.98 3.21 -2.54
CA ASP A 70 -3.69 4.28 -3.24
C ASP A 70 -2.59 5.11 -3.95
N PRO A 71 -2.68 5.28 -5.29
CA PRO A 71 -1.68 6.05 -6.01
C PRO A 71 -1.59 7.44 -5.38
N ILE A 72 -0.38 7.85 -5.04
CA ILE A 72 -0.11 9.22 -4.59
C ILE A 72 -0.59 10.14 -5.72
N PRO A 73 -1.47 11.12 -5.45
CA PRO A 73 -1.91 12.06 -6.47
C PRO A 73 -0.70 12.89 -6.94
N GLY A 74 -0.06 12.48 -8.04
CA GLY A 74 1.13 13.14 -8.59
C GLY A 74 2.01 12.28 -9.49
N GLU A 75 1.98 10.96 -9.36
CA GLU A 75 2.88 10.06 -10.12
C GLU A 75 2.35 9.64 -11.51
N ALA A 76 1.15 10.06 -11.91
CA ALA A 76 0.53 9.63 -13.17
C ALA A 76 1.09 10.29 -14.45
N GLU A 77 2.04 11.23 -14.35
CA GLU A 77 2.44 12.08 -15.50
C GLU A 77 3.83 11.76 -16.10
N ALA A 78 4.47 10.63 -15.77
CA ALA A 78 5.84 10.36 -16.22
C ALA A 78 6.04 9.13 -17.13
N HIS A 79 5.01 8.59 -17.78
CA HIS A 79 5.19 7.63 -18.88
C HIS A 79 4.59 8.20 -20.17
N GLU A 80 5.28 9.20 -20.72
CA GLU A 80 5.11 9.57 -22.12
C GLU A 80 6.04 8.64 -22.93
N GLU A 81 5.49 7.51 -23.41
CA GLU A 81 6.17 6.73 -24.45
C GLU A 81 6.18 7.56 -25.75
N PRO A 82 7.34 7.89 -26.34
CA PRO A 82 7.36 8.54 -27.63
C PRO A 82 6.90 7.56 -28.71
N ALA A 83 5.80 7.89 -29.38
CA ALA A 83 5.29 7.16 -30.54
C ALA A 83 6.38 7.01 -31.61
N GLU A 84 6.62 5.78 -32.04
CA GLU A 84 7.47 5.45 -33.19
C GLU A 84 6.95 6.14 -34.47
N PRO A 85 7.80 6.78 -35.29
CA PRO A 85 7.36 7.44 -36.51
C PRO A 85 7.13 6.42 -37.63
N ALA A 86 5.87 6.19 -38.01
CA ALA A 86 5.52 5.44 -39.21
C ALA A 86 5.83 6.26 -40.47
N ALA A 87 6.89 5.82 -41.14
CA ALA A 87 7.31 6.00 -42.53
C ALA A 87 6.44 6.84 -43.48
N ALA A 88 7.12 7.77 -44.15
CA ALA A 88 6.68 8.46 -45.36
C ALA A 88 6.67 7.51 -46.57
N GLU A 89 5.62 7.57 -47.40
CA GLU A 89 5.66 7.04 -48.77
C GLU A 89 5.68 8.22 -49.76
N PRO A 90 6.62 8.27 -50.72
CA PRO A 90 6.70 9.36 -51.69
C PRO A 90 5.84 9.07 -52.93
N GLY A 91 5.08 10.08 -53.35
CA GLY A 91 4.49 10.13 -54.69
C GLY A 91 5.40 10.82 -55.70
N ALA A 92 5.67 10.16 -56.82
CA ALA A 92 6.02 10.69 -58.16
C ALA A 92 6.23 9.46 -59.08
N GLY A 93 5.66 9.28 -60.26
CA GLY A 93 5.27 10.25 -61.29
C GLY A 93 6.35 10.32 -62.37
N GLY A 94 6.24 9.51 -63.45
CA GLY A 94 6.71 9.89 -64.78
C GLY A 94 7.93 9.19 -65.41
N ILE A 95 7.62 8.37 -66.44
CA ILE A 95 8.20 8.24 -67.80
C ILE A 95 9.61 7.64 -68.10
N ASP A 96 9.55 6.66 -69.03
CA ASP A 96 10.42 6.32 -70.19
C ASP A 96 11.95 6.28 -70.11
N LYS A 97 12.53 5.10 -70.43
CA LYS A 97 13.35 4.88 -71.65
C LYS A 97 13.88 3.43 -71.83
N VAL A 98 13.52 2.85 -72.98
CA VAL A 98 14.27 1.99 -73.95
C VAL A 98 15.45 1.08 -73.56
N ASP A 99 15.35 -0.19 -74.00
CA ASP A 99 16.30 -1.11 -74.69
C ASP A 99 17.78 -1.30 -74.25
N LEU A 100 18.24 -2.58 -74.12
CA LEU A 100 19.30 -3.25 -74.95
C LEU A 100 19.91 -4.54 -74.33
N GLY A 101 19.88 -5.68 -75.06
CA GLY A 101 20.80 -6.86 -75.03
C GLY A 101 20.76 -7.79 -73.79
N ASP A 102 20.86 -9.12 -73.86
CA ASP A 102 21.58 -10.05 -74.75
C ASP A 102 20.76 -11.35 -74.95
#